data_AF-A0A6P0VYQ9-F1
#
_entry.id   AF-A0A6P0VYQ9-F1
#
_cell.length_a   1.000
_cell.length_b   1.000
_cell.length_c   1.000
_cell.angle_alpha   90.00
_cell.angle_beta   90.00
_cell.angle_gamma   90.00
#
_symmetry.space_group_name_H-M   'P 1'
#
loop_
_entity.id
_entity.type
_entity.pdbx_description
1 polymer ?
#
loop_
_entity_poly.entity_id
_entity_poly.type
_entity_poly.pdbx_seq_one_letter_code
_entity_poly.pdbx_strand_id
1 'polypeptide(L)'
;AESTIYTIVPDFKEQECFKGVQVHWLSHWLATYKVCGRAWWFPLQQKPSHDKIFQMQSWLWHLYASHTPFACRKSVGAWLARNKYFKAQTKEQSSKTSAGLFCAELVAEALQVAGIIDSTLNPAAQTPKDLMNLTCFQKPTLILP
;
A
#
# COMPACT_ATOMS: atom_id res chain seq x y z
N ALA A 1 -5.93 -3.08 -5.06
CA ALA A 1 -5.72 -1.64 -4.86
C ALA A 1 -4.24 -1.39 -4.64
N GLU A 2 -3.73 -0.25 -5.10
CA GLU A 2 -2.36 0.20 -4.84
C GLU A 2 -2.38 1.71 -4.53
N SER A 3 -1.31 2.23 -3.94
CA SER A 3 -1.10 3.68 -3.84
C SER A 3 0.14 4.03 -4.66
N THR A 4 -0.01 4.86 -5.69
CA THR A 4 1.02 5.09 -6.70
C THR A 4 0.99 6.49 -7.30
N ILE A 5 2.13 6.93 -7.84
CA ILE A 5 2.22 8.13 -8.68
C ILE A 5 2.07 7.82 -10.18
N TYR A 6 2.09 6.55 -10.55
CA TYR A 6 1.91 6.12 -11.93
C TYR A 6 0.43 6.21 -12.30
N THR A 7 0.15 6.74 -13.48
CA THR A 7 -1.22 6.91 -14.00
C THR A 7 -1.35 6.31 -15.40
N ILE A 8 -0.33 5.58 -15.84
CA ILE A 8 -0.20 5.03 -17.20
C ILE A 8 -1.09 3.80 -17.43
N VAL A 9 -1.49 3.12 -16.36
CA VAL A 9 -2.42 1.98 -16.42
C VAL A 9 -3.81 2.52 -16.08
N PRO A 10 -4.82 2.30 -16.92
CA PRO A 10 -6.18 2.72 -16.60
C PRO A 10 -6.70 1.98 -15.36
N ASP A 11 -7.66 2.58 -14.68
CA ASP A 11 -8.28 1.96 -13.51
C ASP A 11 -9.17 0.78 -13.92
N PHE A 12 -9.80 0.13 -12.95
CA PHE A 12 -10.70 -0.99 -13.21
C PHE A 12 -11.95 -0.61 -14.03
N LYS A 13 -12.28 0.68 -14.12
CA LYS A 13 -13.37 1.22 -14.96
C LYS A 13 -12.87 1.68 -16.32
N GLU A 14 -11.62 1.39 -16.67
CA GLU A 14 -10.96 1.82 -17.90
C GLU A 14 -10.82 3.35 -18.02
N GLN A 15 -10.80 4.05 -16.89
CA GLN A 15 -10.66 5.50 -16.82
C GLN A 15 -9.22 5.92 -16.51
N GLU A 16 -8.91 7.18 -16.80
CA GLU A 16 -7.62 7.78 -16.41
C GLU A 16 -7.46 7.78 -14.88
N CYS A 17 -6.26 7.45 -14.44
CA CYS A 17 -5.93 7.30 -13.04
C CYS A 17 -5.42 8.60 -12.41
N PHE A 18 -5.81 8.84 -11.15
CA PHE A 18 -5.30 9.95 -10.34
C PHE A 18 -4.14 9.49 -9.46
N LYS A 19 -3.11 10.32 -9.26
CA LYS A 19 -1.97 10.01 -8.39
C LYS A 19 -2.43 9.78 -6.95
N GLY A 20 -2.37 8.54 -6.46
CA GLY A 20 -2.93 8.15 -5.18
C GLY A 20 -3.39 6.70 -5.15
N VAL A 21 -4.43 6.44 -4.36
CA VAL A 21 -5.03 5.13 -4.22
C VAL A 21 -5.84 4.80 -5.48
N GLN A 22 -5.47 3.72 -6.16
CA GLN A 22 -6.05 3.25 -7.40
C GLN A 22 -6.45 1.77 -7.29
N VAL A 23 -7.40 1.35 -8.13
CA VAL A 23 -7.81 -0.05 -8.26
C VAL A 23 -7.70 -0.45 -9.72
N HIS A 24 -6.94 -1.49 -10.01
CA HIS A 24 -6.71 -2.00 -11.36
C HIS A 24 -7.12 -3.46 -11.48
N TRP A 25 -7.39 -3.87 -12.72
CA TRP A 25 -7.34 -5.27 -13.09
C TRP A 25 -5.91 -5.79 -12.93
N LEU A 26 -5.73 -6.86 -12.14
CA LEU A 26 -4.41 -7.45 -11.90
C LEU A 26 -3.74 -7.88 -13.20
N SER A 27 -4.50 -8.40 -14.17
CA SER A 27 -4.02 -8.78 -15.50
C SER A 27 -3.38 -7.61 -16.26
N HIS A 28 -4.02 -6.43 -16.25
CA HIS A 28 -3.52 -5.23 -16.93
C HIS A 28 -2.26 -4.70 -16.27
N TRP A 29 -2.24 -4.68 -14.93
CA TRP A 29 -1.07 -4.26 -14.16
C TRP A 29 0.13 -5.18 -14.41
N LEU A 30 -0.08 -6.50 -14.35
CA LEU A 30 0.98 -7.48 -14.64
C LEU A 30 1.46 -7.39 -16.10
N ALA A 31 0.55 -7.20 -17.06
CA ALA A 31 0.93 -7.04 -18.48
C ALA A 31 1.83 -5.83 -18.69
N THR A 32 1.56 -4.72 -18.01
CA THR A 32 2.38 -3.50 -18.04
C THR A 32 3.74 -3.74 -17.37
N TYR A 33 3.77 -4.48 -16.26
CA TYR A 33 4.98 -4.72 -15.49
C TYR A 33 5.94 -5.75 -16.12
N LYS A 34 5.50 -6.54 -17.10
CA LYS A 34 6.30 -7.60 -17.78
C LYS A 34 7.67 -7.14 -18.26
N VAL A 35 7.77 -5.90 -18.71
CA VAL A 35 9.04 -5.34 -19.22
C VAL A 35 9.89 -4.70 -18.14
N CYS A 36 9.34 -4.50 -16.94
CA CYS A 36 9.95 -3.75 -15.84
C CYS A 36 10.54 -4.67 -14.76
N GLY A 37 10.11 -5.94 -14.67
CA GLY A 37 10.69 -6.89 -13.74
C GLY A 37 9.74 -8.00 -13.30
N ARG A 38 9.94 -8.44 -12.06
CA ARG A 38 9.27 -9.61 -11.48
C ARG A 38 8.20 -9.21 -10.47
N ALA A 39 7.09 -9.94 -10.45
CA ALA A 39 6.03 -9.75 -9.47
C ALA A 39 5.86 -10.97 -8.57
N TRP A 40 5.75 -10.73 -7.28
CA TRP A 40 5.60 -11.75 -6.24
C TRP A 40 4.27 -11.56 -5.51
N TRP A 41 3.56 -12.67 -5.31
CA TRP A 41 2.36 -12.74 -4.49
C TRP A 41 2.70 -13.23 -3.08
N PHE A 42 2.17 -12.54 -2.06
CA PHE A 42 2.34 -12.86 -0.65
C PHE A 42 0.99 -13.26 -0.06
N PRO A 43 0.60 -14.55 -0.09
CA PRO A 43 -0.67 -14.99 0.48
C PRO A 43 -0.63 -14.94 2.00
N LEU A 44 -1.79 -14.71 2.64
CA LEU A 44 -1.93 -14.76 4.08
C LEU A 44 -1.90 -16.20 4.60
N GLN A 45 -1.29 -16.44 5.76
CA GLN A 45 -1.26 -17.77 6.39
C GLN A 45 -2.66 -18.29 6.72
N GLN A 46 -3.52 -17.40 7.20
CA GLN A 46 -4.90 -17.70 7.51
C GLN A 46 -5.81 -16.89 6.59
N LYS A 47 -6.76 -17.58 5.94
CA LYS A 47 -7.78 -16.91 5.16
C LYS A 47 -8.66 -16.09 6.12
N PRO A 48 -8.79 -14.77 5.95
CA PRO A 48 -9.66 -13.98 6.81
C PRO A 48 -11.11 -14.42 6.65
N SER A 49 -11.93 -14.21 7.70
CA SER A 49 -13.37 -14.42 7.59
C SER A 49 -13.98 -13.50 6.54
N HIS A 50 -15.17 -13.86 6.05
CA HIS A 50 -15.87 -13.05 5.05
C HIS A 50 -16.10 -11.61 5.54
N ASP A 51 -16.43 -11.43 6.82
CA ASP A 51 -16.63 -10.11 7.43
C ASP A 51 -15.35 -9.26 7.42
N LYS A 52 -14.20 -9.87 7.74
CA LYS A 52 -12.90 -9.17 7.70
C LYS A 52 -12.52 -8.77 6.28
N ILE A 53 -12.77 -9.64 5.30
CA ILE A 53 -12.57 -9.33 3.88
C ILE A 53 -13.46 -8.16 3.48
N PHE A 54 -14.74 -8.20 3.87
CA PHE A 54 -15.71 -7.15 3.55
C PHE A 54 -15.30 -5.79 4.16
N GLN A 55 -14.88 -5.76 5.43
CA GLN A 55 -14.40 -4.53 6.09
C GLN A 55 -13.20 -3.93 5.36
N MET A 56 -12.20 -4.75 5.03
CA MET A 56 -11.03 -4.32 4.28
C MET A 56 -11.39 -3.80 2.89
N GLN A 57 -12.26 -4.52 2.16
CA GLN A 57 -12.71 -4.10 0.84
C GLN A 57 -13.51 -2.80 0.89
N SER A 58 -14.44 -2.67 1.83
CA SER A 58 -15.23 -1.45 2.02
C SER A 58 -14.34 -0.24 2.29
N TRP A 59 -13.31 -0.42 3.13
CA TRP A 59 -12.33 0.64 3.40
C TRP A 59 -11.51 1.01 2.15
N LEU A 60 -11.01 0.02 1.40
CA LEU A 60 -10.30 0.27 0.14
C LEU A 60 -11.18 0.99 -0.90
N TRP A 61 -12.45 0.61 -1.01
CA TRP A 61 -13.40 1.27 -1.91
C TRP A 61 -13.67 2.71 -1.49
N HIS A 62 -13.76 2.97 -0.19
CA HIS A 62 -13.88 4.34 0.32
C HIS A 62 -12.67 5.21 -0.02
N LEU A 63 -11.45 4.67 0.11
CA LEU A 63 -10.21 5.39 -0.27
C LEU A 63 -10.14 5.69 -1.77
N TYR A 64 -10.53 4.72 -2.60
CA TYR A 64 -10.61 4.91 -4.05
C TYR A 64 -11.65 5.97 -4.41
N ALA A 65 -12.87 5.88 -3.87
CA ALA A 65 -13.97 6.81 -4.16
C ALA A 65 -13.68 8.24 -3.66
N SER A 66 -12.88 8.40 -2.60
CA SER A 66 -12.44 9.70 -2.09
C SER A 66 -11.22 10.26 -2.82
N HIS A 67 -10.67 9.57 -3.82
CA HIS A 67 -9.44 9.93 -4.53
C HIS A 67 -8.28 10.26 -3.56
N THR A 68 -8.06 9.39 -2.58
CA THR A 68 -7.02 9.61 -1.57
C THR A 68 -5.64 9.78 -2.25
N PRO A 69 -4.93 10.91 -2.04
CA PRO A 69 -3.72 11.23 -2.79
C PRO A 69 -2.52 10.41 -2.34
N PHE A 70 -1.48 10.38 -3.16
CA PHE A 70 -0.20 9.73 -2.82
C PHE A 70 0.64 10.61 -1.88
N ALA A 71 1.18 10.05 -0.79
CA ALA A 71 2.09 10.79 0.11
C ALA A 71 3.55 10.77 -0.37
N CYS A 72 3.89 11.67 -1.30
CA CYS A 72 5.26 11.80 -1.84
C CYS A 72 6.29 12.38 -0.84
N ARG A 73 5.87 13.13 0.19
CA ARG A 73 6.79 13.71 1.19
C ARG A 73 7.22 12.72 2.28
N LYS A 74 6.38 11.73 2.60
CA LYS A 74 6.69 10.67 3.58
C LYS A 74 7.76 9.69 3.06
N SER A 75 7.81 9.46 1.73
CA SER A 75 8.75 8.52 1.11
C SER A 75 10.21 8.98 1.17
N VAL A 76 10.47 10.29 1.01
CA VAL A 76 11.82 10.88 1.12
C VAL A 76 12.30 10.88 2.58
N GLY A 77 11.42 11.24 3.53
CA GLY A 77 11.75 11.25 4.96
C GLY A 77 12.10 9.86 5.50
N ALA A 78 11.33 8.83 5.14
CA ALA A 78 11.59 7.45 5.57
C ALA A 78 12.90 6.89 4.98
N TRP A 79 13.20 7.20 3.72
CA TRP A 79 14.45 6.79 3.06
C TRP A 79 15.68 7.51 3.64
N LEU A 80 15.58 8.81 3.91
CA LEU A 80 16.67 9.60 4.51
C LEU A 80 16.97 9.21 5.96
N ALA A 81 15.92 8.95 6.76
CA ALA A 81 16.06 8.49 8.14
C ALA A 81 16.77 7.12 8.22
N ARG A 82 16.44 6.20 7.31
CA ARG A 82 17.07 4.87 7.24
C ARG A 82 18.55 4.93 6.84
N ASN A 83 18.95 5.89 6.00
CA ASN A 83 20.35 6.08 5.59
C ASN A 83 21.17 6.94 6.57
N LYS A 84 20.64 7.26 7.77
CA LYS A 84 21.31 8.02 8.83
C LYS A 84 21.84 9.41 8.43
N TYR A 85 21.46 9.93 7.26
CA TYR A 85 21.89 11.26 6.80
C TYR A 85 21.12 12.40 7.49
N PHE A 86 20.00 12.10 8.15
CA PHE A 86 19.26 13.04 8.98
C PHE A 86 18.87 12.37 10.30
N LYS A 87 19.32 12.94 11.43
CA LYS A 87 18.63 12.75 12.72
C LYS A 87 17.31 13.51 12.60
N ALA A 88 16.25 12.83 12.19
CA ALA A 88 14.94 13.44 12.07
C ALA A 88 14.44 13.90 13.45
N GLN A 89 14.75 15.14 13.81
CA GLN A 89 13.88 15.92 14.69
C GLN A 89 12.63 16.24 13.89
N THR A 90 11.62 15.37 13.96
CA THR A 90 10.28 15.71 13.49
C THR A 90 9.36 15.79 14.70
N LYS A 91 9.45 16.90 15.42
CA LYS A 91 8.26 17.56 15.99
C LYS A 91 7.53 18.26 14.84
N GLU A 92 6.97 17.49 13.91
CA GLU A 92 5.99 18.03 12.98
C GLU A 92 4.63 17.48 13.40
N GLN A 93 3.96 18.34 14.15
CA GLN A 93 2.58 18.26 14.53
C GLN A 93 1.76 17.98 13.26
N SER A 94 1.09 16.83 13.26
CA SER A 94 0.21 16.36 12.19
C SER A 94 -0.79 17.46 11.80
N SER A 95 -0.49 18.22 10.74
CA SER A 95 -1.47 19.08 10.11
C SER A 95 -2.42 18.19 9.30
N LYS A 96 -3.58 17.96 9.91
CA LYS A 96 -4.78 17.42 9.25
C LYS A 96 -5.13 18.31 8.06
N THR A 97 -4.58 18.09 6.87
CA THR A 97 -5.15 18.66 5.62
C THR A 97 -4.66 18.05 4.30
N SER A 98 -3.77 17.05 4.29
CA SER A 98 -3.45 16.28 3.08
C SER A 98 -2.83 14.93 3.44
N ALA A 99 -3.62 14.04 4.05
CA ALA A 99 -3.16 12.72 4.48
C ALA A 99 -3.06 11.78 3.28
N GLY A 100 -2.02 11.94 2.46
CA GLY A 100 -1.72 10.97 1.42
C GLY A 100 -1.25 9.63 2.03
N LEU A 101 -1.45 8.54 1.28
CA LEU A 101 -1.02 7.20 1.66
C LEU A 101 0.18 6.75 0.83
N PHE A 102 1.19 6.17 1.47
CA PHE A 102 2.27 5.46 0.79
C PHE A 102 1.86 4.01 0.46
N CYS A 103 2.58 3.34 -0.47
CA CYS A 103 2.21 1.98 -0.90
C CYS A 103 2.24 0.96 0.26
N ALA A 104 3.25 1.03 1.13
CA ALA A 104 3.34 0.17 2.30
C ALA A 104 2.31 0.56 3.38
N GLU A 105 2.09 1.86 3.59
CA GLU A 105 1.10 2.37 4.54
C GLU A 105 -0.32 1.86 4.20
N LEU A 106 -0.70 1.92 2.91
CA LEU A 106 -1.98 1.37 2.43
C LEU A 106 -2.15 -0.12 2.78
N VAL A 107 -1.11 -0.93 2.57
CA VAL A 107 -1.17 -2.37 2.86
C VAL A 107 -1.24 -2.63 4.36
N ALA A 108 -0.45 -1.93 5.16
CA ALA A 108 -0.46 -2.05 6.62
C ALA A 108 -1.82 -1.66 7.20
N GLU A 109 -2.39 -0.53 6.79
CA GLU A 109 -3.73 -0.09 7.23
C GLU A 109 -4.81 -1.07 6.78
N ALA A 110 -4.77 -1.58 5.54
CA ALA A 110 -5.71 -2.59 5.08
C ALA A 110 -5.72 -3.85 5.97
N LEU A 111 -4.53 -4.32 6.36
CA LEU A 111 -4.37 -5.48 7.25
C LEU A 111 -4.85 -5.18 8.68
N GLN A 112 -4.68 -3.94 9.17
CA GLN A 112 -5.20 -3.51 10.47
C GLN A 112 -6.72 -3.42 10.48
N VAL A 113 -7.32 -2.86 9.42
CA VAL A 113 -8.78 -2.81 9.25
C VAL A 113 -9.38 -4.22 9.26
N ALA A 114 -8.70 -5.19 8.65
CA ALA A 114 -9.10 -6.59 8.69
C ALA A 114 -8.80 -7.31 10.03
N GLY A 115 -8.14 -6.64 10.99
CA GLY A 115 -7.67 -7.24 12.24
C GLY A 115 -6.76 -8.46 12.00
N ILE A 116 -5.87 -8.37 11.01
CA ILE A 116 -4.87 -9.40 10.67
C ILE A 116 -3.55 -9.11 11.38
N ILE A 117 -3.19 -7.84 11.49
CA ILE A 117 -1.99 -7.38 12.20
C ILE A 117 -2.37 -6.49 13.37
N ASP A 118 -1.44 -6.33 14.32
CA ASP A 118 -1.65 -5.54 15.52
C ASP A 118 -2.02 -4.08 15.20
N SER A 119 -3.08 -3.58 15.83
CA SER A 119 -3.51 -2.18 15.75
C SER A 119 -2.50 -1.18 16.32
N THR A 120 -1.54 -1.62 17.13
CA THR A 120 -0.48 -0.77 17.68
C THR A 120 0.68 -0.54 16.71
N LEU A 121 0.79 -1.34 15.63
CA LEU A 121 1.78 -1.13 14.58
C LEU A 121 1.52 0.23 13.91
N ASN A 122 2.56 1.05 13.74
CA ASN A 122 2.41 2.32 13.02
C ASN A 122 2.55 2.09 11.49
N PRO A 123 1.48 2.22 10.69
CA PRO A 123 1.51 1.97 9.25
C PRO A 123 2.42 2.93 8.48
N ALA A 124 2.46 4.19 8.90
CA ALA A 124 3.26 5.24 8.26
C ALA A 124 4.78 5.03 8.40
N ALA A 125 5.19 4.19 9.35
CA ALA A 125 6.59 3.84 9.60
C ALA A 125 7.05 2.58 8.83
N GLN A 126 6.13 1.86 8.17
CA GLN A 126 6.46 0.60 7.51
C GLN A 126 7.04 0.82 6.11
N THR A 127 8.10 0.09 5.78
CA THR A 127 8.57 -0.04 4.40
C THR A 127 8.03 -1.34 3.77
N PRO A 128 8.05 -1.49 2.43
CA PRO A 128 7.67 -2.75 1.78
C PRO A 128 8.47 -3.95 2.32
N LYS A 129 9.76 -3.76 2.60
CA LYS A 129 10.62 -4.81 3.18
C LYS A 129 10.16 -5.23 4.57
N ASP A 130 9.70 -4.29 5.40
CA ASP A 130 9.24 -4.59 6.75
C ASP A 130 7.93 -5.39 6.71
N LEU A 131 7.00 -5.02 5.80
CA LEU A 131 5.76 -5.76 5.59
C LEU A 131 5.97 -7.19 5.11
N MET A 132 6.93 -7.40 4.20
CA MET A 132 7.26 -8.74 3.69
C MET A 132 7.77 -9.69 4.78
N ASN A 133 8.25 -9.15 5.91
CA ASN A 133 8.72 -9.94 7.05
C ASN A 133 7.64 -10.18 8.11
N LEU A 134 6.41 -9.71 7.90
CA LEU A 134 5.32 -9.98 8.83
C LEU A 134 4.97 -11.47 8.82
N THR A 135 4.79 -12.03 10.01
CA THR A 135 4.47 -13.45 10.21
C THR A 135 3.09 -13.84 9.70
N CYS A 136 2.23 -12.87 9.35
CA CYS A 136 0.92 -13.15 8.78
C CYS A 136 0.97 -13.69 7.34
N PHE A 137 2.12 -13.61 6.66
CA PHE A 137 2.28 -14.09 5.28
C PHE A 137 2.86 -15.51 5.21
N GLN A 138 2.45 -16.22 4.16
CA GLN A 138 3.09 -17.45 3.71
C GLN A 138 4.32 -17.15 2.85
N LYS A 139 5.02 -18.20 2.43
CA LYS A 139 6.12 -18.07 1.48
C LYS A 139 5.63 -17.41 0.19
N PRO A 140 6.36 -16.40 -0.35
CA PRO A 140 5.94 -15.72 -1.55
C PRO A 140 6.01 -16.61 -2.78
N THR A 141 5.07 -16.40 -3.70
CA THR A 141 4.98 -17.10 -4.98
C THR A 141 5.25 -16.13 -6.11
N LEU A 142 6.15 -16.48 -7.03
CA LEU A 142 6.41 -15.68 -8.22
C LEU A 142 5.21 -15.81 -9.17
N ILE A 143 4.57 -14.68 -9.50
CA ILE A 143 3.39 -14.65 -10.39
C ILE A 143 3.70 -14.01 -11.74
N LEU A 144 4.83 -13.32 -11.85
CA LEU A 144 5.37 -12.83 -13.11
C LEU A 144 6.89 -12.99 -13.11
N PRO A 145 7.45 -13.93 -13.90
CA PRO A 145 8.87 -14.23 -13.96
C PRO A 145 9.68 -13.22 -14.76
#